data_AF-A0A2S3UK19-F1
#
_entry.id   AF-A0A2S3UK19-F1
#
_cell.length_a   1.000
_cell.length_b   1.000
_cell.length_c   1.000
_cell.angle_alpha   90.00
_cell.angle_beta   90.00
_cell.angle_gamma   90.00
#
_symmetry.space_group_name_H-M   'P 1'
#
loop_
_entity.id
_entity.type
_entity.pdbx_description
1 polymer ?
#
loop_
_entity_poly.entity_id
_entity_poly.type
_entity_poly.pdbx_seq_one_letter_code
_entity_poly.pdbx_strand_id
1 'polypeptide(L)' 'MAAMQTGAPTQKVIASTVAAAFTTVLIGLLDNWIPSLNASQFSSEVVVIVTFFVGYMMPPSMSDQVAT' A
#
# COMPACT_ATOMS: atom_id res chain seq x y z
N MET A 1 -13.38 -15.67 -4.52
CA MET A 1 -12.63 -15.30 -3.29
C MET A 1 -13.38 -15.89 -2.12
N ALA A 2 -12.67 -16.44 -1.13
CA ALA A 2 -13.32 -17.00 0.04
C ALA A 2 -14.13 -15.90 0.76
N ALA A 3 -15.36 -16.19 1.18
CA ALA A 3 -16.19 -15.24 1.89
C ALA A 3 -15.51 -14.92 3.23
N MET A 4 -15.20 -13.66 3.49
CA MET A 4 -14.59 -13.24 4.76
C MET A 4 -15.69 -12.97 5.79
N GLN A 5 -15.39 -13.18 7.08
CA GLN A 5 -16.37 -13.00 8.16
C GLN A 5 -17.08 -11.63 8.14
N THR A 6 -16.37 -10.56 7.76
CA THR A 6 -16.90 -9.19 7.87
C THR A 6 -17.21 -8.53 6.53
N GLY A 7 -17.04 -9.21 5.39
CA GLY A 7 -17.24 -8.63 4.04
C GLY A 7 -16.33 -7.44 3.69
N ALA A 8 -15.57 -6.93 4.65
CA ALA A 8 -14.61 -5.85 4.51
C ALA A 8 -13.34 -6.36 3.80
N PRO A 9 -12.62 -5.49 3.08
CA PRO A 9 -11.29 -5.84 2.57
C PRO A 9 -10.35 -6.19 3.71
N THR A 10 -9.43 -7.12 3.47
CA THR A 10 -8.49 -7.58 4.50
C THR A 10 -7.61 -6.46 5.01
N GLN A 11 -7.18 -6.57 6.27
CA GLN A 11 -6.25 -5.61 6.87
C GLN A 11 -4.99 -5.41 6.02
N LYS A 12 -4.48 -6.47 5.40
CA LYS A 12 -3.34 -6.41 4.47
C LYS A 12 -3.62 -5.51 3.26
N VAL A 13 -4.79 -5.63 2.64
CA VAL A 13 -5.20 -4.81 1.49
C VAL A 13 -5.34 -3.34 1.90
N ILE A 14 -5.97 -3.08 3.06
CA ILE A 14 -6.11 -1.72 3.59
C ILE A 14 -4.74 -1.09 3.85
N ALA A 15 -3.85 -1.80 4.56
CA ALA A 15 -2.51 -1.32 4.87
C ALA A 15 -1.67 -1.04 3.62
N SER A 16 -1.73 -1.94 2.64
CA SER A 16 -1.03 -1.79 1.35
C SER A 16 -1.54 -0.55 0.60
N THR A 17 -2.85 -0.33 0.59
CA THR A 17 -3.46 0.81 -0.10
C THR A 17 -3.08 2.14 0.55
N VAL A 18 -3.08 2.20 1.88
CA VAL A 18 -2.64 3.39 2.63
C VAL A 18 -1.16 3.69 2.36
N ALA A 19 -0.31 2.66 2.36
CA ALA A 19 1.10 2.81 2.05
C ALA A 19 1.32 3.32 0.61
N ALA A 20 0.62 2.76 -0.37
CA ALA A 20 0.67 3.21 -1.76
C ALA A 20 0.31 4.70 -1.91
N ALA A 21 -0.79 5.12 -1.29
CA ALA A 21 -1.25 6.51 -1.31
C ALA A 21 -0.23 7.45 -0.66
N PHE A 22 0.29 7.08 0.51
CA PHE A 22 1.31 7.86 1.21
C PHE A 22 2.58 8.02 0.37
N THR A 23 3.09 6.94 -0.22
CA THR A 23 4.28 6.98 -1.08
C THR A 23 4.07 7.86 -2.32
N THR A 24 2.88 7.81 -2.92
CA THR A 24 2.56 8.65 -4.09
C THR A 24 2.58 10.14 -3.74
N VAL A 25 1.99 10.52 -2.60
CA VAL A 25 2.03 11.90 -2.10
C VAL A 25 3.46 12.33 -1.77
N LEU A 26 4.24 11.46 -1.15
CA LEU A 26 5.63 11.73 -0.79
C LEU A 26 6.48 12.00 -2.03
N ILE A 27 6.35 11.20 -3.09
CA ILE A 27 7.06 11.41 -4.36
C ILE A 27 6.65 12.75 -4.99
N GLY A 28 5.35 13.07 -5.00
CA GLY A 28 4.87 14.36 -5.49
C GLY A 28 5.44 15.56 -4.71
N LEU A 29 5.57 15.44 -3.39
CA LEU A 29 6.19 16.46 -2.55
C LEU A 29 7.70 16.59 -2.82
N LEU A 30 8.40 15.46 -2.99
CA LEU A 30 9.83 15.44 -3.28
C LEU A 30 10.15 16.12 -4.61
N ASP A 31 9.35 15.87 -5.65
CA ASP A 31 9.54 16.53 -6.95
C ASP A 31 9.28 18.05 -6.90
N ASN A 32 8.35 18.49 -6.06
CA ASN A 32 8.09 19.92 -5.87
C ASN A 32 9.21 20.61 -5.07
N TRP A 33 9.80 19.93 -4.08
CA TRP A 33 10.83 20.51 -3.21
C TRP A 33 12.24 20.39 -3.79
N ILE A 34 12.53 19.31 -4.52
CA ILE A 34 13.84 19.02 -5.09
C ILE A 34 13.66 18.56 -6.55
N PRO A 35 13.44 19.50 -7.49
CA PRO A 35 13.18 19.15 -8.89
C PRO A 35 14.33 18.39 -9.56
N SER A 36 15.56 18.54 -9.06
CA SER A 36 16.75 17.85 -9.57
C SER A 36 16.77 16.34 -9.29
N LEU A 37 15.96 15.86 -8.34
CA LEU A 37 15.85 14.44 -8.02
C LEU A 37 15.05 13.66 -9.06
N ASN A 38 14.11 14.31 -9.75
CA ASN A 38 13.21 13.70 -10.75
C ASN A 38 12.64 12.35 -10.26
N ALA A 39 12.14 12.33 -9.03
CA ALA A 39 11.67 11.13 -8.35
C ALA A 39 10.44 10.51 -9.03
N SER A 40 9.64 11.31 -9.77
CA SER A 40 8.54 10.81 -10.59
C SER A 40 8.96 9.75 -11.62
N GLN A 41 10.21 9.79 -12.10
CA GLN A 41 10.72 8.81 -13.07
C GLN A 41 10.66 7.37 -12.54
N PHE A 42 10.81 7.18 -11.22
CA PHE A 42 10.80 5.86 -10.56
C PHE A 42 9.56 5.66 -9.69
N SER A 43 8.53 6.48 -9.88
CA SER A 43 7.38 6.51 -8.98
C SER A 43 6.62 5.19 -8.94
N SER A 44 6.46 4.53 -10.08
CA SER A 44 5.73 3.28 -10.19
C SER A 44 6.43 2.15 -9.44
N GLU A 45 7.75 2.06 -9.58
CA GLU A 45 8.60 1.04 -9.00
C GLU A 45 8.63 1.19 -7.48
N VAL A 46 8.82 2.41 -6.99
CA VAL A 46 8.86 2.71 -5.56
C VAL A 46 7.50 2.43 -4.91
N VAL A 47 6.40 2.87 -5.53
CA VAL A 47 5.05 2.59 -5.01
C VAL A 47 4.78 1.09 -4.97
N VAL A 48 5.13 0.33 -6.01
CA VAL A 48 4.93 -1.13 -6.03
C VAL A 48 5.72 -1.83 -4.93
N ILE A 49 7.00 -1.49 -4.76
CA ILE A 49 7.86 -2.09 -3.73
C ILE A 49 7.30 -1.81 -2.34
N VAL A 50 6.94 -0.56 -2.04
CA VAL A 50 6.42 -0.18 -0.72
C VAL A 50 5.07 -0.85 -0.46
N THR A 51 4.17 -0.86 -1.45
CA THR A 51 2.85 -1.49 -1.35
C THR A 51 2.99 -2.99 -1.04
N PHE A 52 3.85 -3.69 -1.79
CA PHE A 52 4.09 -5.12 -1.60
C PHE A 52 4.71 -5.41 -0.24
N PHE A 53 5.74 -4.65 0.15
CA PHE A 53 6.46 -4.86 1.39
C PHE A 53 5.55 -4.66 2.61
N VAL A 54 4.75 -3.59 2.63
CA VAL A 54 3.80 -3.31 3.71
C VAL A 54 2.71 -4.38 3.78
N GLY A 55 2.13 -4.78 2.65
CA GLY A 55 1.13 -5.86 2.61
C GLY A 55 1.66 -7.20 3.08
N TYR A 56 2.92 -7.51 2.74
CA TYR A 56 3.59 -8.74 3.15
C TYR A 56 3.84 -8.77 4.67
N MET A 57 4.37 -7.67 5.22
CA MET A 57 4.69 -7.56 6.64
C MET A 57 3.45 -7.44 7.55
N MET A 58 2.31 -6.99 7.02
CA MET A 58 1.10 -6.83 7.82
C MET A 58 0.52 -8.21 8.20
N PRO A 59 0.40 -8.55 9.50
CA PRO A 59 -0.20 -9.81 9.93
C PRO A 59 -1.70 -9.86 9.56
N PRO A 60 -2.26 -11.07 9.33
CA PRO A 60 -3.70 -11.23 9.12
C PRO A 60 -4.49 -10.90 10.39
N SER A 61 -5.62 -10.24 10.22
CA SER A 61 -6.53 -9.92 11.34
C SER A 61 -7.49 -11.08 11.62
N MET A 62 -8.07 -11.13 12.82
CA MET A 62 -9.16 -12.09 13.11
C MET A 62 -10.38 -11.85 12.22
N SER A 63 -10.63 -10.61 11.80
CA SER A 63 -11.68 -10.25 10.84
C SER A 63 -11.39 -10.66 9.40
N ASP A 64 -10.13 -11.00 9.08
CA ASP A 64 -9.72 -11.48 7.75
C ASP A 64 -9.95 -13.00 7.60
N GLN A 65 -10.53 -13.67 8.61
CA GLN A 65 -10.82 -15.09 8.54
C GLN A 65 -11.92 -15.38 7.52
N VAL A 66 -11.75 -16.51 6.83
CA VAL A 66 -12.79 -17.06 5.95
C VAL A 66 -13.98 -17.47 6.83
N ALA A 67 -15.17 -17.01 6.47
CA ALA A 67 -16.42 -17.50 7.01
C ALA A 67 -16.54 -18.98 6.63
N THR A 68 -16.38 -19.86 7.63
CA THR A 68 -16.62 -21.30 7.53
C THR A 68 -18.11 -21.61 7.55
#